data_AF-A0A1H3ME07-F1
#
_entry.id   AF-A0A1H3ME07-F1
#
_cell.length_a   1.000
_cell.length_b   1.000
_cell.length_c   1.000
_cell.angle_alpha   90.00
_cell.angle_beta   90.00
_cell.angle_gamma   90.00
#
_symmetry.space_group_name_H-M   'P 1'
#
loop_
_entity.id
_entity.type
_entity.pdbx_description
1 polymer ?
#
loop_
_entity_poly.entity_id
_entity_poly.type
_entity_poly.pdbx_seq_one_letter_code
_entity_poly.pdbx_strand_id
1 'polypeptide(L)'
;MRLRISGQEQEQGGQEPQQAQAAPEQAGPTYDVGALNEHLGDRHGRQQQPAGPEQGPALDWQRNGPGQWAEPGAQAPQPAQADLTPEQRMQRYREVVQGAMDAYRGEVVTERENAASRRAAHPEGPQVNAEREREQERHWSGIESAANQLNALVRNPIPPAAEARFRPTIDDRVDNMVQLAATPQRPDVERIRNQDDVRRREPHQELGKDGDGRYHVTDPNTGQRSAANGDFVFVIPVSNPSQVWLGERANGGHTAISRGGDVYYAGEVSFRDGQIASWTNDSGHYRPNADLHRQLGSSSIATLEGLLPRDRFVPRTG
;
A
#
# COMPACT_ATOMS: atom_id res chain seq x y z
N MET A 1 4.61 -21.04 73.36
CA MET A 1 4.11 -22.16 72.53
C MET A 1 5.06 -22.29 71.34
N ARG A 2 5.97 -23.28 71.36
CA ARG A 2 6.97 -23.50 70.30
C ARG A 2 6.52 -24.72 69.49
N LEU A 3 6.09 -24.51 68.26
CA LEU A 3 5.80 -25.57 67.29
C LEU A 3 7.11 -25.96 66.60
N ARG A 4 7.56 -27.20 66.84
CA ARG A 4 8.57 -27.89 66.03
C ARG A 4 7.86 -28.52 64.84
N ILE A 5 8.32 -28.21 63.62
CA ILE A 5 7.99 -28.97 62.42
C ILE A 5 9.29 -29.56 61.90
N SER A 6 9.39 -30.88 62.00
CA SER A 6 10.39 -31.75 61.40
C SER A 6 9.86 -32.24 60.06
N GLY A 7 10.67 -32.24 59.00
CA GLY A 7 10.26 -32.84 57.74
C GLY A 7 11.29 -32.77 56.62
N GLN A 8 12.17 -33.77 56.61
CA GLN A 8 12.78 -34.47 55.46
C GLN A 8 13.39 -33.65 54.31
N GLU A 9 14.72 -33.62 54.29
CA GLU A 9 15.54 -33.39 53.09
C GLU A 9 15.50 -34.66 52.20
N GLN A 10 15.08 -34.51 50.95
CA GLN A 10 15.27 -35.50 49.89
C GLN A 10 16.52 -35.13 49.10
N GLU A 11 17.55 -35.97 49.19
CA GLU A 11 18.74 -35.93 48.35
C GLU A 11 18.36 -36.29 46.91
N GLN A 12 18.40 -35.29 46.00
CA GLN A 12 18.36 -35.54 44.56
C GLN A 12 19.78 -35.86 44.08
N GLY A 13 19.99 -37.12 43.69
CA GLY A 13 21.23 -37.57 43.07
C GLY A 13 21.49 -36.84 41.75
N GLY A 14 22.66 -36.22 41.65
CA GLY A 14 23.18 -35.65 40.42
C GLY A 14 23.53 -36.75 39.43
N GLN A 15 22.91 -36.70 38.24
CA GLN A 15 23.38 -37.44 37.07
C GLN A 15 24.38 -36.55 36.31
N GLU A 16 25.59 -37.08 36.12
CA GLU A 16 26.61 -36.49 35.24
C GLU A 16 26.09 -36.41 33.79
N PRO A 17 26.31 -35.29 33.09
CA PRO A 17 26.01 -35.21 31.67
C PRO A 17 27.02 -36.06 30.87
N GLN A 18 26.50 -37.10 30.21
CA GLN A 18 27.25 -37.87 29.22
C GLN A 18 27.64 -36.97 28.05
N GLN A 19 28.92 -36.95 27.71
CA GLN A 19 29.47 -36.29 26.53
C GLN A 19 28.83 -36.87 25.26
N ALA A 20 28.07 -36.04 24.55
CA ALA A 20 27.56 -36.36 23.22
C ALA A 20 28.74 -36.44 22.24
N GLN A 21 28.93 -37.62 21.65
CA GLN A 21 29.85 -37.83 20.53
C GLN A 21 29.30 -37.12 19.30
N ALA A 22 30.13 -36.29 18.66
CA ALA A 22 29.80 -35.59 17.43
C ALA A 22 29.53 -36.59 16.29
N ALA A 23 28.38 -36.44 15.64
CA ALA A 23 28.04 -37.15 14.42
C ALA A 23 28.91 -36.65 13.25
N PRO A 24 29.32 -37.52 12.30
CA PRO A 24 30.07 -37.09 11.14
C PRO A 24 29.22 -36.20 10.22
N GLU A 25 29.81 -35.09 9.78
CA GLU A 25 29.26 -34.19 8.76
C GLU A 25 28.93 -34.98 7.49
N GLN A 26 27.63 -35.13 7.20
CA GLN A 26 27.19 -35.56 5.88
C GLN A 26 27.25 -34.36 4.96
N ALA A 27 28.14 -34.42 3.97
CA ALA A 27 28.17 -33.47 2.87
C ALA A 27 26.81 -33.50 2.14
N GLY A 28 26.08 -32.38 2.21
CA GLY A 28 24.85 -32.18 1.45
C GLY A 28 25.13 -32.17 -0.06
N PRO A 29 24.11 -32.42 -0.89
CA PRO A 29 24.26 -32.42 -2.34
C PRO A 29 24.65 -31.01 -2.82
N THR A 30 25.78 -30.92 -3.52
CA THR A 30 26.17 -29.75 -4.31
C THR A 30 25.21 -29.62 -5.50
N TYR A 31 24.45 -28.54 -5.53
CA TYR A 31 23.62 -28.18 -6.68
C TYR A 31 24.49 -27.44 -7.72
N ASP A 32 24.53 -27.97 -8.94
CA ASP A 32 25.14 -27.30 -10.09
C ASP A 32 24.16 -26.26 -10.65
N VAL A 33 24.47 -24.99 -10.39
CA VAL A 33 23.66 -23.84 -10.84
C VAL A 33 23.82 -23.59 -12.35
N GLY A 34 24.80 -24.23 -13.01
CA GLY A 34 25.02 -24.12 -14.45
C GLY A 34 23.98 -24.87 -15.30
N ALA A 35 23.46 -26.00 -14.80
CA ALA A 35 22.55 -26.86 -15.56
C ALA A 35 21.08 -26.37 -15.60
N LEU A 36 20.72 -25.37 -14.79
CA LEU A 36 19.35 -24.84 -14.72
C LEU A 36 19.06 -23.75 -15.79
N ASN A 37 20.09 -23.18 -16.41
CA ASN A 37 19.91 -22.10 -17.40
C ASN A 37 19.76 -22.59 -18.86
N GLU A 38 20.06 -23.85 -19.18
CA GLU A 38 19.91 -24.37 -20.56
C GLU A 38 18.50 -24.90 -20.87
N HIS A 39 17.63 -25.10 -19.87
CA HIS A 39 16.30 -25.69 -20.10
C HIS A 39 15.17 -24.67 -20.35
N LEU A 40 15.46 -23.36 -20.28
CA LEU A 40 14.46 -22.29 -20.49
C LEU A 40 14.61 -21.57 -21.84
N GLY A 41 15.57 -21.97 -22.69
CA GLY A 41 15.88 -21.27 -23.94
C GLY A 41 15.01 -21.59 -25.16
N ASP A 42 14.16 -22.63 -25.14
CA ASP A 42 13.69 -23.27 -26.38
C ASP A 42 12.16 -23.27 -26.62
N ARG A 43 11.44 -22.25 -26.15
CA ARG A 43 10.01 -22.06 -26.50
C ARG A 43 9.68 -20.66 -26.99
N HIS A 44 10.22 -20.29 -28.15
CA HIS A 44 9.63 -19.26 -29.01
C HIS A 44 9.33 -19.83 -30.40
N GLY A 45 8.26 -20.63 -30.48
CA GLY A 45 7.67 -21.12 -31.72
C GLY A 45 6.24 -20.61 -31.88
N ARG A 46 6.08 -19.58 -32.73
CA ARG A 46 4.87 -19.14 -33.46
C ARG A 46 3.51 -19.69 -32.99
N GLN A 47 2.71 -18.83 -32.38
CA GLN A 47 1.24 -18.87 -32.54
C GLN A 47 0.76 -17.49 -33.00
N GLN A 48 0.23 -17.45 -34.22
CA GLN A 48 -0.54 -16.33 -34.73
C GLN A 48 -1.93 -16.38 -34.06
N GLN A 49 -2.33 -15.31 -33.39
CA GLN A 49 -3.70 -15.13 -32.92
C GLN A 49 -4.57 -14.53 -34.05
N PRO A 50 -5.81 -14.99 -34.24
CA PRO A 50 -6.76 -14.37 -35.16
C PRO A 50 -7.32 -13.07 -34.57
N ALA A 51 -7.64 -12.12 -35.44
CA ALA A 51 -8.25 -10.84 -35.10
C ALA A 51 -9.63 -11.03 -34.45
N GLY A 52 -9.76 -10.55 -33.21
CA GLY A 52 -11.03 -10.37 -32.49
C GLY A 52 -11.44 -8.89 -32.43
N PRO A 53 -12.73 -8.59 -32.15
CA PRO A 53 -13.37 -7.35 -32.58
C PRO A 53 -13.06 -6.13 -31.70
N GLU A 54 -13.27 -4.98 -32.34
CA GLU A 54 -13.20 -3.58 -31.90
C GLU A 54 -13.27 -3.33 -30.39
N GLN A 55 -12.20 -2.75 -29.86
CA GLN A 55 -12.15 -2.16 -28.53
C GLN A 55 -12.98 -0.87 -28.51
N GLY A 56 -13.97 -0.79 -27.62
CA GLY A 56 -14.63 0.44 -27.24
C GLY A 56 -13.66 1.45 -26.59
N PRO A 57 -14.08 2.72 -26.38
CA PRO A 57 -13.17 3.81 -26.05
C PRO A 57 -12.48 3.60 -24.71
N ALA A 58 -11.19 3.28 -24.75
CA ALA A 58 -10.30 3.32 -23.60
C ALA A 58 -10.07 4.77 -23.16
N LEU A 59 -10.22 5.03 -21.87
CA LEU A 59 -9.97 6.29 -21.19
C LEU A 59 -8.47 6.64 -21.22
N ASP A 60 -8.09 7.52 -22.16
CA ASP A 60 -6.71 7.93 -22.47
C ASP A 60 -6.17 9.02 -21.51
N TRP A 61 -6.06 8.72 -20.21
CA TRP A 61 -5.48 9.64 -19.21
C TRP A 61 -3.96 9.52 -19.06
N GLN A 62 -3.32 8.55 -19.72
CA GLN A 62 -1.90 8.22 -19.49
C GLN A 62 -0.91 8.84 -20.48
N ARG A 63 -1.36 9.59 -21.51
CA ARG A 63 -0.47 10.02 -22.60
C ARG A 63 0.15 11.42 -22.47
N ASN A 64 -0.31 12.25 -21.53
CA ASN A 64 0.21 13.61 -21.37
C ASN A 64 1.13 13.69 -20.14
N GLY A 65 2.42 13.41 -20.34
CA GLY A 65 3.46 13.74 -19.38
C GLY A 65 3.59 15.26 -19.18
N PRO A 66 4.19 15.73 -18.07
CA PRO A 66 4.16 17.12 -17.61
C PRO A 66 5.02 18.12 -18.41
N GLY A 67 5.32 17.85 -19.69
CA GLY A 67 6.28 18.61 -20.48
C GLY A 67 5.73 19.69 -21.42
N GLN A 68 4.41 19.92 -21.46
CA GLN A 68 3.82 20.88 -22.40
C GLN A 68 2.70 21.73 -21.77
N TRP A 69 3.07 22.82 -21.10
CA TRP A 69 2.18 23.97 -20.85
C TRP A 69 3.04 25.24 -20.94
N ALA A 70 2.86 26.05 -21.98
CA ALA A 70 1.93 27.18 -22.07
C ALA A 70 2.72 28.50 -21.95
N GLU A 71 2.42 29.45 -22.82
CA GLU A 71 3.12 30.74 -22.82
C GLU A 71 2.87 31.54 -21.52
N PRO A 72 3.84 32.34 -21.06
CA PRO A 72 3.67 33.20 -19.90
C PRO A 72 2.47 34.15 -20.09
N GLY A 73 1.39 33.91 -19.34
CA GLY A 73 0.15 34.71 -19.40
C GLY A 73 -1.11 33.91 -19.73
N ALA A 74 -0.99 32.63 -20.10
CA ALA A 74 -2.16 31.77 -20.27
C ALA A 74 -2.78 31.44 -18.90
N GLN A 75 -4.08 31.71 -18.76
CA GLN A 75 -4.87 31.30 -17.61
C GLN A 75 -4.79 29.77 -17.50
N ALA A 76 -4.40 29.23 -16.34
CA ALA A 76 -4.33 27.80 -16.13
C ALA A 76 -5.68 27.19 -16.53
N PRO A 77 -5.72 26.14 -17.38
CA PRO A 77 -6.97 25.50 -17.73
C PRO A 77 -7.64 25.05 -16.43
N GLN A 78 -8.83 25.58 -16.17
CA GLN A 78 -9.62 25.12 -15.02
C GLN A 78 -9.83 23.61 -15.20
N PRO A 79 -9.69 22.80 -14.14
CA PRO A 79 -9.88 21.37 -14.26
C PRO A 79 -11.26 21.09 -14.85
N ALA A 80 -11.33 20.19 -15.84
CA ALA A 80 -12.53 19.85 -16.61
C ALA A 80 -13.73 19.33 -15.78
N GLN A 81 -13.63 19.34 -14.45
CA GLN A 81 -14.72 19.08 -13.52
C GLN A 81 -15.61 20.31 -13.25
N ALA A 82 -15.16 21.53 -13.58
CA ALA A 82 -15.90 22.76 -13.30
C ALA A 82 -17.23 22.89 -14.07
N ASP A 83 -17.35 22.23 -15.23
CA ASP A 83 -18.52 22.36 -16.12
C ASP A 83 -19.57 21.24 -15.95
N LEU A 84 -19.36 20.27 -15.05
CA LEU A 84 -20.32 19.19 -14.86
C LEU A 84 -21.54 19.69 -14.09
N THR A 85 -22.74 19.38 -14.57
CA THR A 85 -23.96 19.59 -13.77
C THR A 85 -23.94 18.69 -12.52
N PRO A 86 -24.69 19.03 -11.45
CA PRO A 86 -24.81 18.16 -10.28
C PRO A 86 -25.18 16.71 -10.63
N GLU A 87 -26.08 16.51 -11.60
CA GLU A 87 -26.46 15.18 -12.08
C GLU A 87 -25.30 14.45 -12.74
N GLN A 88 -24.51 15.13 -13.58
CA GLN A 88 -23.34 14.55 -14.24
C GLN A 88 -22.25 14.19 -13.23
N ARG A 89 -22.04 15.01 -12.18
CA ARG A 89 -21.13 14.66 -11.07
C ARG A 89 -21.60 13.41 -10.35
N MET A 90 -22.88 13.34 -9.98
CA MET A 90 -23.45 12.16 -9.31
C MET A 90 -23.39 10.90 -10.19
N GLN A 91 -23.60 11.03 -11.50
CA GLN A 91 -23.45 9.93 -12.44
C GLN A 91 -22.00 9.44 -12.49
N ARG A 92 -21.03 10.34 -12.56
CA ARG A 92 -19.61 10.00 -12.51
C ARG A 92 -19.22 9.34 -11.19
N TYR A 93 -19.75 9.82 -10.06
CA TYR A 93 -19.58 9.14 -8.77
C TYR A 93 -20.13 7.72 -8.78
N ARG A 94 -21.33 7.49 -9.35
CA ARG A 94 -21.89 6.13 -9.49
C ARG A 94 -21.00 5.23 -10.33
N GLU A 95 -20.47 5.74 -11.44
CA GLU A 95 -19.56 4.99 -12.31
C GLU A 95 -18.26 4.62 -11.61
N VAL A 96 -17.67 5.54 -10.83
CA VAL A 96 -16.47 5.26 -10.02
C VAL A 96 -16.77 4.20 -8.95
N VAL A 97 -17.89 4.35 -8.22
CA VAL A 97 -18.29 3.39 -7.19
C VAL A 97 -18.60 2.02 -7.79
N GLN A 98 -19.32 1.98 -8.92
CA GLN A 98 -19.65 0.74 -9.61
C GLN A 98 -18.39 0.07 -10.17
N GLY A 99 -17.50 0.83 -10.80
CA GLY A 99 -16.21 0.32 -11.28
C GLY A 99 -15.34 -0.21 -10.15
N ALA A 100 -15.29 0.49 -9.01
CA ALA A 100 -14.61 0.01 -7.81
C ALA A 100 -15.24 -1.30 -7.28
N MET A 101 -16.57 -1.40 -7.28
CA MET A 101 -17.30 -2.60 -6.88
C MET A 101 -17.09 -3.78 -7.84
N ASP A 102 -16.97 -3.53 -9.13
CA ASP A 102 -16.76 -4.57 -10.14
C ASP A 102 -15.30 -5.06 -10.13
N ALA A 103 -14.33 -4.15 -10.01
CA ALA A 103 -12.92 -4.50 -9.77
C ALA A 103 -12.80 -5.33 -8.49
N TYR A 104 -13.44 -4.87 -7.41
CA TYR A 104 -13.52 -5.60 -6.14
C TYR A 104 -14.09 -7.02 -6.32
N ARG A 105 -15.22 -7.19 -7.02
CA ARG A 105 -15.80 -8.52 -7.26
C ARG A 105 -14.86 -9.43 -8.05
N GLY A 106 -14.19 -8.90 -9.08
CA GLY A 106 -13.22 -9.65 -9.87
C GLY A 106 -12.00 -10.09 -9.05
N GLU A 107 -11.49 -9.21 -8.20
CA GLU A 107 -10.36 -9.51 -7.31
C GLU A 107 -10.72 -10.49 -6.21
N VAL A 108 -11.91 -10.39 -5.59
CA VAL A 108 -12.37 -11.35 -4.58
C VAL A 108 -12.44 -12.77 -5.15
N VAL A 109 -12.94 -12.91 -6.39
CA VAL A 109 -12.97 -14.22 -7.07
C VAL A 109 -11.54 -14.72 -7.30
N THR A 110 -10.68 -13.88 -7.86
CA THR A 110 -9.28 -14.22 -8.15
C THR A 110 -8.49 -14.57 -6.90
N GLU A 111 -8.65 -13.82 -5.81
CA GLU A 111 -7.92 -14.02 -4.56
C GLU A 111 -8.44 -15.26 -3.80
N ARG A 112 -9.74 -15.58 -3.90
CA ARG A 112 -10.27 -16.85 -3.39
C ARG A 112 -9.69 -18.05 -4.14
N GLU A 113 -9.60 -17.97 -5.47
CA GLU A 113 -8.98 -19.00 -6.30
C GLU A 113 -7.48 -19.16 -6.03
N ASN A 114 -6.76 -18.04 -5.90
CA ASN A 114 -5.34 -18.02 -5.53
C ASN A 114 -5.11 -18.55 -4.12
N ALA A 115 -5.95 -18.19 -3.15
CA ALA A 115 -5.87 -18.70 -1.79
C ALA A 115 -6.14 -20.21 -1.70
N ALA A 116 -7.09 -20.72 -2.49
CA ALA A 116 -7.33 -22.16 -2.62
C ALA A 116 -6.10 -22.87 -3.23
N SER A 117 -5.50 -22.28 -4.27
CA SER A 117 -4.31 -22.82 -4.93
C SER A 117 -3.08 -22.82 -4.01
N ARG A 118 -2.86 -21.74 -3.24
CA ARG A 118 -1.77 -21.65 -2.26
C ARG A 118 -1.95 -22.64 -1.11
N ARG A 119 -3.18 -22.87 -0.63
CA ARG A 119 -3.47 -23.92 0.36
C ARG A 119 -3.10 -25.31 -0.15
N ALA A 120 -3.35 -25.58 -1.43
CA ALA A 120 -2.97 -26.84 -2.06
C ALA A 120 -1.44 -26.99 -2.19
N ALA A 121 -0.72 -25.90 -2.45
CA ALA A 121 0.74 -25.91 -2.62
C ALA A 121 1.51 -25.90 -1.29
N HIS A 122 1.00 -25.21 -0.27
CA HIS A 122 1.63 -25.01 1.03
C HIS A 122 0.59 -25.17 2.14
N PRO A 123 0.38 -26.40 2.67
CA PRO A 123 -0.55 -26.61 3.76
C PRO A 123 0.01 -26.01 5.06
N GLU A 124 -0.32 -24.74 5.31
CA GLU A 124 -0.16 -24.13 6.63
C GLU A 124 -1.08 -24.83 7.65
N GLY A 125 -0.72 -24.78 8.93
CA GLY A 125 -1.53 -25.38 10.00
C GLY A 125 -2.96 -24.83 10.02
N PRO A 126 -3.97 -25.61 10.45
CA PRO A 126 -5.39 -25.21 10.42
C PRO A 126 -5.69 -23.87 11.10
N GLN A 127 -4.92 -23.53 12.14
CA GLN A 127 -5.09 -22.29 12.90
C GLN A 127 -4.71 -21.05 12.08
N VAL A 128 -3.60 -21.10 11.33
CA VAL A 128 -3.12 -19.98 10.50
C VAL A 128 -4.08 -19.73 9.33
N ASN A 129 -4.57 -20.81 8.72
CA ASN A 129 -5.60 -20.72 7.68
C ASN A 129 -6.90 -20.08 8.21
N ALA A 130 -7.37 -20.50 9.39
CA ALA A 130 -8.59 -19.97 9.99
C ALA A 130 -8.45 -18.50 10.46
N GLU A 131 -7.26 -18.08 10.86
CA GLU A 131 -6.98 -16.67 11.17
C GLU A 131 -6.97 -15.81 9.91
N ARG A 132 -6.29 -16.27 8.84
CA ARG A 132 -6.28 -15.60 7.53
C ARG A 132 -7.68 -15.47 6.94
N GLU A 133 -8.53 -16.50 7.08
CA GLU A 133 -9.93 -16.45 6.65
C GLU A 133 -10.73 -15.42 7.46
N ARG A 134 -10.56 -15.36 8.78
CA ARG A 134 -11.22 -14.35 9.62
C ARG A 134 -10.76 -12.92 9.31
N GLU A 135 -9.50 -12.71 8.98
CA GLU A 135 -9.00 -11.42 8.50
C GLU A 135 -9.62 -11.03 7.16
N GLN A 136 -9.65 -11.96 6.20
CA GLN A 136 -10.32 -11.75 4.91
C GLN A 136 -11.79 -11.40 5.12
N GLU A 137 -12.52 -12.15 5.95
CA GLU A 137 -13.93 -11.89 6.27
C GLU A 137 -14.15 -10.50 6.89
N ARG A 138 -13.32 -10.11 7.88
CA ARG A 138 -13.38 -8.78 8.50
C ARG A 138 -13.16 -7.67 7.48
N HIS A 139 -12.13 -7.83 6.65
CA HIS A 139 -11.80 -6.91 5.58
C HIS A 139 -12.94 -6.77 4.56
N TRP A 140 -13.52 -7.90 4.13
CA TRP A 140 -14.68 -7.93 3.23
C TRP A 140 -15.93 -7.27 3.81
N SER A 141 -16.22 -7.50 5.09
CA SER A 141 -17.35 -6.85 5.77
C SER A 141 -17.23 -5.32 5.80
N GLY A 142 -16.01 -4.80 5.90
CA GLY A 142 -15.73 -3.36 5.86
C GLY A 142 -16.05 -2.73 4.51
N ILE A 143 -15.63 -3.40 3.41
CA ILE A 143 -15.89 -2.93 2.03
C ILE A 143 -17.38 -2.96 1.72
N GLU A 144 -18.06 -4.06 2.05
CA GLU A 144 -19.49 -4.20 1.80
C GLU A 144 -20.30 -3.15 2.58
N SER A 145 -19.92 -2.87 3.83
CA SER A 145 -20.52 -1.78 4.62
C SER A 145 -20.35 -0.42 3.95
N ALA A 146 -19.14 -0.10 3.47
CA ALA A 146 -18.86 1.15 2.77
C ALA A 146 -19.65 1.28 1.47
N ALA A 147 -19.72 0.21 0.67
CA ALA A 147 -20.50 0.15 -0.55
C ALA A 147 -22.00 0.35 -0.31
N ASN A 148 -22.55 -0.28 0.74
CA ASN A 148 -23.94 -0.12 1.12
C ASN A 148 -24.26 1.31 1.55
N GLN A 149 -23.34 1.98 2.25
CA GLN A 149 -23.50 3.38 2.66
C GLN A 149 -23.45 4.33 1.46
N LEU A 150 -22.54 4.12 0.49
CA LEU A 150 -22.52 4.89 -0.75
C LEU A 150 -23.77 4.67 -1.59
N ASN A 151 -24.24 3.42 -1.69
CA ASN A 151 -25.50 3.12 -2.36
C ASN A 151 -26.70 3.80 -1.68
N ALA A 152 -26.70 3.94 -0.35
CA ALA A 152 -27.73 4.69 0.37
C ALA A 152 -27.72 6.18 0.00
N LEU A 153 -26.55 6.79 -0.18
CA LEU A 153 -26.40 8.18 -0.65
C LEU A 153 -26.85 8.35 -2.11
N VAL A 154 -26.63 7.33 -2.94
CA VAL A 154 -27.09 7.32 -4.34
C VAL A 154 -28.61 7.23 -4.44
N ARG A 155 -29.25 6.42 -3.57
CA ARG A 155 -30.71 6.25 -3.53
C ARG A 155 -31.44 7.46 -2.95
N ASN A 156 -30.80 8.17 -2.02
CA ASN A 156 -31.33 9.38 -1.40
C ASN A 156 -30.41 10.56 -1.77
N PRO A 157 -30.57 11.14 -2.98
CA PRO A 157 -29.66 12.13 -3.48
C PRO A 157 -29.58 13.33 -2.53
N ILE A 158 -28.35 13.73 -2.24
CA ILE A 158 -28.05 14.87 -1.39
C ILE A 158 -28.54 16.13 -2.14
N PRO A 159 -29.35 17.00 -1.52
CA PRO A 159 -29.73 18.26 -2.14
C PRO A 159 -28.48 19.05 -2.58
N PRO A 160 -28.47 19.73 -3.74
CA PRO A 160 -27.29 20.46 -4.22
C PRO A 160 -26.71 21.44 -3.18
N ALA A 161 -27.57 22.09 -2.40
CA ALA A 161 -27.18 23.00 -1.32
C ALA A 161 -26.40 22.30 -0.17
N ALA A 162 -26.52 20.99 -0.03
CA ALA A 162 -25.81 20.18 0.95
C ALA A 162 -24.62 19.40 0.34
N GLU A 163 -24.50 19.33 -0.99
CA GLU A 163 -23.43 18.59 -1.69
C GLU A 163 -22.04 19.02 -1.20
N ALA A 164 -21.77 20.33 -1.12
CA ALA A 164 -20.49 20.85 -0.63
C ALA A 164 -20.17 20.41 0.82
N ARG A 165 -21.20 20.21 1.66
CA ARG A 165 -21.04 19.75 3.04
C ARG A 165 -20.73 18.26 3.12
N PHE A 166 -21.27 17.45 2.21
CA PHE A 166 -21.12 16.00 2.23
C PHE A 166 -20.00 15.47 1.35
N ARG A 167 -19.51 16.27 0.40
CA ARG A 167 -18.42 15.91 -0.52
C ARG A 167 -17.18 15.35 0.20
N PRO A 168 -16.65 15.98 1.27
CA PRO A 168 -15.51 15.42 1.99
C PRO A 168 -15.79 14.02 2.58
N THR A 169 -17.02 13.79 3.06
CA THR A 169 -17.44 12.48 3.60
C THR A 169 -17.57 11.43 2.50
N ILE A 170 -18.05 11.81 1.32
CA ILE A 170 -18.15 10.91 0.16
C ILE A 170 -16.74 10.55 -0.32
N ASP A 171 -15.88 11.54 -0.51
CA ASP A 171 -14.51 11.35 -0.98
C ASP A 171 -13.72 10.47 0.00
N ASP A 172 -13.80 10.74 1.31
CA ASP A 172 -13.17 9.89 2.35
C ASP A 172 -13.68 8.44 2.32
N ARG A 173 -14.94 8.22 1.94
CA ARG A 173 -15.56 6.88 1.91
C ARG A 173 -15.26 6.13 0.61
N VAL A 174 -15.17 6.83 -0.51
CA VAL A 174 -14.66 6.27 -1.77
C VAL A 174 -13.20 5.87 -1.60
N ASP A 175 -12.38 6.75 -1.03
CA ASP A 175 -10.98 6.45 -0.76
C ASP A 175 -10.82 5.24 0.18
N ASN A 176 -11.69 5.08 1.18
CA ASN A 176 -11.73 3.87 1.99
C ASN A 176 -11.97 2.62 1.17
N MET A 177 -12.94 2.67 0.28
CA MET A 177 -13.23 1.53 -0.58
C MET A 177 -12.06 1.22 -1.49
N VAL A 178 -11.38 2.24 -2.01
CA VAL A 178 -10.20 2.04 -2.86
C VAL A 178 -9.02 1.48 -2.06
N GLN A 179 -8.81 1.96 -0.84
CA GLN A 179 -7.77 1.43 0.05
C GLN A 179 -8.04 0.01 0.52
N LEU A 180 -9.29 -0.27 0.88
CA LEU A 180 -9.69 -1.59 1.33
C LEU A 180 -9.80 -2.56 0.16
N ALA A 181 -10.28 -2.15 -1.01
CA ALA A 181 -10.35 -3.03 -2.17
C ALA A 181 -8.99 -3.46 -2.71
N ALA A 182 -7.87 -3.00 -2.10
CA ALA A 182 -6.50 -3.48 -2.27
C ALA A 182 -6.15 -3.85 -3.71
N THR A 183 -5.62 -2.87 -4.44
CA THR A 183 -4.95 -3.03 -5.74
C THR A 183 -4.21 -4.37 -5.84
N PRO A 184 -4.31 -5.11 -6.97
CA PRO A 184 -3.78 -6.45 -7.08
C PRO A 184 -2.35 -6.50 -6.56
N GLN A 185 -2.07 -7.48 -5.70
CA GLN A 185 -0.73 -7.65 -5.15
C GLN A 185 0.26 -7.72 -6.32
N ARG A 186 1.13 -6.71 -6.41
CA ARG A 186 2.13 -6.64 -7.45
C ARG A 186 3.24 -7.63 -7.09
N PRO A 187 3.58 -8.58 -7.97
CA PRO A 187 4.51 -9.64 -7.63
C PRO A 187 5.95 -9.13 -7.41
N ASP A 188 6.27 -7.93 -7.87
CA ASP A 188 7.59 -7.30 -7.78
C ASP A 188 7.78 -6.35 -6.59
N VAL A 189 6.74 -6.12 -5.77
CA VAL A 189 6.79 -5.17 -4.66
C VAL A 189 6.22 -5.80 -3.39
N GLU A 190 6.99 -5.73 -2.31
CA GLU A 190 6.52 -6.23 -1.02
C GLU A 190 5.55 -5.23 -0.39
N ARG A 191 4.40 -5.75 0.02
CA ARG A 191 3.38 -5.02 0.76
C ARG A 191 3.62 -5.15 2.25
N ILE A 192 3.55 -4.02 2.95
CA ILE A 192 3.71 -3.91 4.39
C ILE A 192 2.35 -3.66 5.01
N ARG A 193 1.92 -4.60 5.86
CA ARG A 193 0.66 -4.49 6.59
C ARG A 193 0.80 -3.57 7.77
N ASN A 194 -0.28 -2.85 8.07
CA ASN A 194 -0.42 -2.14 9.33
C ASN A 194 -0.64 -3.17 10.47
N GLN A 195 0.09 -3.04 11.58
CA GLN A 195 0.02 -3.95 12.73
C GLN A 195 -1.19 -3.65 13.64
N ASP A 196 -2.39 -3.60 13.05
CA ASP A 196 -3.68 -3.40 13.72
C ASP A 196 -3.84 -2.08 14.49
N ASP A 197 -3.00 -1.06 14.26
CA ASP A 197 -3.28 0.28 14.78
C ASP A 197 -4.30 0.97 13.88
N VAL A 198 -5.43 1.41 14.42
CA VAL A 198 -6.40 2.23 13.68
C VAL A 198 -6.54 3.54 14.43
N ARG A 199 -5.84 4.57 13.92
CA ARG A 199 -5.91 5.92 14.47
C ARG A 199 -7.00 6.73 13.82
N ARG A 200 -7.31 7.87 14.45
CA ARG A 200 -8.04 8.94 13.79
C ARG A 200 -7.29 9.31 12.52
N ARG A 201 -8.03 9.44 11.43
CA ARG A 201 -7.52 9.83 10.12
C ARG A 201 -7.15 11.28 10.15
N GLU A 202 -6.02 11.57 9.56
CA GLU A 202 -5.53 12.94 9.41
C GLU A 202 -5.35 13.24 7.92
N PRO A 203 -5.51 14.50 7.51
CA PRO A 203 -5.22 14.89 6.15
C PRO A 203 -3.76 14.60 5.82
N HIS A 204 -3.51 14.22 4.58
CA HIS A 204 -2.16 14.10 4.04
C HIS A 204 -1.91 15.19 3.01
N GLN A 205 -0.63 15.42 2.71
CA GLN A 205 -0.19 16.23 1.58
C GLN A 205 0.52 15.33 0.58
N GLU A 206 0.47 15.64 -0.69
CA GLU A 206 1.17 14.90 -1.74
C GLU A 206 2.54 15.53 -2.00
N LEU A 207 3.59 14.72 -1.94
CA LEU A 207 4.94 15.17 -2.31
C LEU A 207 5.09 15.23 -3.84
N GLY A 208 5.55 16.36 -4.33
CA GLY A 208 5.93 16.57 -5.72
C GLY A 208 7.32 17.18 -5.86
N LYS A 209 7.82 17.18 -7.10
CA LYS A 209 9.11 17.77 -7.48
C LYS A 209 8.97 18.56 -8.77
N ASP A 210 9.42 19.81 -8.73
CA ASP A 210 9.38 20.74 -9.86
C ASP A 210 10.47 20.42 -10.89
N GLY A 211 10.36 21.01 -12.09
CA GLY A 211 11.33 20.83 -13.17
C GLY A 211 12.74 21.36 -12.85
N ASP A 212 12.86 22.25 -11.85
CA ASP A 212 14.13 22.73 -11.31
C ASP A 212 14.71 21.83 -10.20
N GLY A 213 14.02 20.73 -9.88
CA GLY A 213 14.40 19.76 -8.86
C GLY A 213 13.99 20.12 -7.44
N ARG A 214 13.27 21.25 -7.23
CA ARG A 214 12.78 21.63 -5.90
C ARG A 214 11.53 20.83 -5.52
N TYR A 215 11.47 20.42 -4.27
CA TYR A 215 10.36 19.68 -3.70
C TYR A 215 9.27 20.63 -3.21
N HIS A 216 8.02 20.22 -3.41
CA HIS A 216 6.84 20.89 -2.91
C HIS A 216 5.86 19.87 -2.32
N VAL A 217 4.96 20.38 -1.51
CA VAL A 217 3.83 19.62 -0.97
C VAL A 217 2.53 20.23 -1.49
N THR A 218 1.59 19.38 -1.86
CA THR A 218 0.28 19.78 -2.38
C THR A 218 -0.79 19.27 -1.44
N ASP A 219 -1.65 20.16 -0.94
CA ASP A 219 -2.86 19.73 -0.24
C ASP A 219 -3.87 19.20 -1.27
N PRO A 220 -4.26 17.92 -1.23
CA PRO A 220 -5.15 17.33 -2.22
C PRO A 220 -6.56 17.94 -2.18
N ASN A 221 -6.98 18.54 -1.05
CA ASN A 221 -8.32 19.12 -0.91
C ASN A 221 -8.41 20.51 -1.54
N THR A 222 -7.34 21.30 -1.46
CA THR A 222 -7.32 22.69 -1.91
C THR A 222 -6.51 22.90 -3.20
N GLY A 223 -5.66 21.94 -3.56
CA GLY A 223 -4.66 22.08 -4.62
C GLY A 223 -3.55 23.08 -4.28
N GLN A 224 -3.54 23.60 -3.04
CA GLN A 224 -2.54 24.59 -2.63
C GLN A 224 -1.17 23.93 -2.57
N ARG A 225 -0.20 24.55 -3.24
CA ARG A 225 1.20 24.12 -3.27
C ARG A 225 2.04 25.00 -2.35
N SER A 226 2.95 24.37 -1.60
CA SER A 226 3.95 25.07 -0.80
C SER A 226 5.30 24.36 -0.89
N ALA A 227 6.39 25.08 -0.64
CA ALA A 227 7.73 24.49 -0.66
C ALA A 227 7.85 23.44 0.45
N ALA A 228 8.40 22.27 0.13
CA ALA A 228 8.64 21.24 1.13
C ALA A 228 9.78 21.70 2.06
N ASN A 229 9.47 21.92 3.33
CA ASN A 229 10.46 22.31 4.33
C ASN A 229 10.05 21.78 5.71
N GLY A 230 11.01 21.23 6.46
CA GLY A 230 10.76 20.60 7.75
C GLY A 230 10.82 19.08 7.69
N ASP A 231 10.33 18.44 8.76
CA ASP A 231 10.41 16.99 8.95
C ASP A 231 8.99 16.40 8.96
N PHE A 232 8.79 15.34 8.18
CA PHE A 232 7.49 14.72 7.95
C PHE A 232 7.58 13.20 8.16
N VAL A 233 6.44 12.61 8.53
CA VAL A 233 6.22 11.18 8.27
C VAL A 233 5.73 11.02 6.83
N PHE A 234 6.08 9.93 6.18
CA PHE A 234 5.57 9.62 4.84
C PHE A 234 5.10 8.18 4.72
N VAL A 235 4.15 7.95 3.81
CA VAL A 235 3.70 6.63 3.38
C VAL A 235 3.57 6.57 1.86
N ILE A 236 3.78 5.40 1.30
CA ILE A 236 3.47 5.07 -0.09
C ILE A 236 2.32 4.06 -0.06
N PRO A 237 1.07 4.50 -0.22
CA PRO A 237 -0.08 3.63 -0.05
C PRO A 237 -0.15 2.59 -1.18
N VAL A 238 -0.60 1.38 -0.87
CA VAL A 238 -0.86 0.36 -1.90
C VAL A 238 -1.93 0.81 -2.88
N SER A 239 -2.92 1.57 -2.38
CA SER A 239 -4.01 2.11 -3.18
C SER A 239 -3.58 3.15 -4.22
N ASN A 240 -2.44 3.80 -4.00
CA ASN A 240 -1.89 4.78 -4.94
C ASN A 240 -0.35 4.71 -4.99
N PRO A 241 0.20 3.69 -5.68
CA PRO A 241 1.64 3.42 -5.69
C PRO A 241 2.50 4.51 -6.34
N SER A 242 1.90 5.46 -7.05
CA SER A 242 2.62 6.57 -7.69
C SER A 242 2.71 7.82 -6.82
N GLN A 243 2.13 7.80 -5.62
CA GLN A 243 2.11 8.94 -4.70
C GLN A 243 2.92 8.66 -3.43
N VAL A 244 3.50 9.74 -2.89
CA VAL A 244 4.08 9.78 -1.55
C VAL A 244 3.23 10.74 -0.73
N TRP A 245 2.56 10.21 0.28
CA TRP A 245 1.74 10.99 1.19
C TRP A 245 2.57 11.42 2.39
N LEU A 246 2.49 12.70 2.73
CA LEU A 246 3.18 13.32 3.86
C LEU A 246 2.19 13.71 4.95
N GLY A 247 2.64 13.61 6.20
CA GLY A 247 1.92 14.07 7.36
C GLY A 247 2.85 14.61 8.44
N GLU A 248 2.29 15.34 9.37
CA GLU A 248 3.00 15.73 10.59
C GLU A 248 3.03 14.57 11.58
N ARG A 249 4.19 14.34 12.21
CA ARG A 249 4.33 13.31 13.24
C ARG A 249 3.38 13.52 14.43
N ALA A 250 3.10 14.78 14.76
CA ALA A 250 2.22 15.15 15.87
C ALA A 250 0.76 14.72 15.65
N ASN A 251 0.32 14.61 14.40
CA ASN A 251 -1.07 14.31 14.03
C ASN A 251 -1.23 12.81 13.78
N GLY A 252 -0.87 11.98 14.76
CA GLY A 252 -1.12 10.53 14.69
C GLY A 252 -0.15 9.71 13.83
N GLY A 253 0.70 10.30 13.00
CA GLY A 253 1.79 9.60 12.30
C GLY A 253 1.35 8.75 11.10
N HIS A 254 2.15 7.73 10.74
CA HIS A 254 1.98 6.95 9.50
C HIS A 254 0.58 6.36 9.32
N THR A 255 0.05 5.71 10.37
CA THR A 255 -1.28 5.08 10.36
C THR A 255 -2.41 6.08 10.14
N ALA A 256 -2.25 7.31 10.64
CA ALA A 256 -3.28 8.34 10.49
C ALA A 256 -3.38 8.81 9.04
N ILE A 257 -2.24 9.01 8.36
CA ILE A 257 -2.20 9.44 6.95
C ILE A 257 -2.45 8.29 5.97
N SER A 258 -2.04 7.07 6.28
CA SER A 258 -2.40 5.88 5.49
C SER A 258 -3.85 5.45 5.71
N ARG A 259 -4.54 6.04 6.70
CA ARG A 259 -5.90 5.69 7.15
C ARG A 259 -6.01 4.22 7.56
N GLY A 260 -4.89 3.66 8.04
CA GLY A 260 -4.75 2.28 8.45
C GLY A 260 -4.57 1.27 7.32
N GLY A 261 -4.52 1.72 6.06
CA GLY A 261 -4.33 0.85 4.90
C GLY A 261 -2.91 0.29 4.78
N ASP A 262 -2.74 -0.72 3.93
CA ASP A 262 -1.43 -1.27 3.63
C ASP A 262 -0.58 -0.27 2.84
N VAL A 263 0.75 -0.35 3.01
CA VAL A 263 1.72 0.53 2.34
C VAL A 263 2.77 -0.32 1.63
N TYR A 264 3.36 0.22 0.58
CA TYR A 264 4.60 -0.32 0.04
C TYR A 264 5.80 0.12 0.87
N TYR A 265 5.75 1.34 1.40
CA TYR A 265 6.82 1.84 2.27
C TYR A 265 6.29 2.92 3.20
N ALA A 266 6.97 3.10 4.34
CA ALA A 266 6.68 4.14 5.30
C ALA A 266 7.96 4.57 6.02
N GLY A 267 8.05 5.83 6.40
CA GLY A 267 9.26 6.31 7.05
C GLY A 267 9.20 7.78 7.41
N GLU A 268 10.34 8.36 7.71
CA GLU A 268 10.48 9.80 7.94
C GLU A 268 11.27 10.43 6.81
N VAL A 269 10.90 11.66 6.43
CA VAL A 269 11.60 12.45 5.42
C VAL A 269 11.83 13.86 5.93
N SER A 270 13.02 14.39 5.66
CA SER A 270 13.45 15.72 6.05
C SER A 270 13.74 16.56 4.80
N PHE A 271 13.17 17.75 4.74
CA PHE A 271 13.41 18.73 3.70
C PHE A 271 14.04 20.00 4.28
N ARG A 272 14.97 20.59 3.53
CA ARG A 272 15.59 21.88 3.83
C ARG A 272 15.59 22.71 2.56
N ASP A 273 14.96 23.88 2.62
CA ASP A 273 14.88 24.83 1.52
C ASP A 273 14.41 24.19 0.19
N GLY A 274 13.36 23.36 0.24
CA GLY A 274 12.82 22.67 -0.94
C GLY A 274 13.73 21.56 -1.49
N GLN A 275 14.70 21.09 -0.72
CA GLN A 275 15.54 19.94 -1.09
C GLN A 275 15.38 18.83 -0.07
N ILE A 276 15.41 17.58 -0.51
CA ILE A 276 15.43 16.44 0.40
C ILE A 276 16.80 16.37 1.08
N ALA A 277 16.80 16.45 2.41
CA ALA A 277 18.00 16.31 3.22
C ALA A 277 18.31 14.83 3.46
N SER A 278 17.32 14.08 3.91
CA SER A 278 17.40 12.64 4.18
C SER A 278 16.00 12.02 4.26
N TRP A 279 15.91 10.70 4.09
CA TRP A 279 14.73 9.92 4.45
C TRP A 279 15.13 8.56 5.03
N THR A 280 14.23 7.93 5.77
CA THR A 280 14.52 6.73 6.57
C THR A 280 13.40 5.70 6.44
N ASN A 281 13.59 4.52 7.03
CA ASN A 281 12.55 3.51 7.25
C ASN A 281 11.93 3.60 8.67
N ASP A 282 12.07 4.73 9.35
CA ASP A 282 11.52 4.91 10.71
C ASP A 282 9.99 5.02 10.66
N SER A 283 9.31 3.90 10.90
CA SER A 283 7.87 3.86 11.01
C SER A 283 7.46 2.94 12.15
N GLY A 284 6.69 3.48 13.10
CA GLY A 284 6.33 2.77 14.33
C GLY A 284 5.58 1.46 14.09
N HIS A 285 4.56 1.47 13.22
CA HIS A 285 3.65 0.34 13.02
C HIS A 285 3.88 -0.44 11.75
N TYR A 286 4.47 0.19 10.72
CA TYR A 286 4.81 -0.51 9.49
C TYR A 286 6.20 -1.13 9.55
N ARG A 287 7.15 -0.51 10.26
CA ARG A 287 8.53 -0.98 10.45
C ARG A 287 9.13 -1.66 9.20
N PRO A 288 9.20 -0.94 8.05
CA PRO A 288 9.80 -1.52 6.85
C PRO A 288 11.21 -2.02 7.13
N ASN A 289 11.53 -3.20 6.61
CA ASN A 289 12.93 -3.59 6.49
C ASN A 289 13.66 -2.52 5.65
N ALA A 290 14.82 -2.06 6.12
CA ALA A 290 15.62 -1.06 5.43
C ALA A 290 15.87 -1.46 3.97
N ASP A 291 16.04 -2.74 3.68
CA ASP A 291 16.26 -3.27 2.34
C ASP A 291 15.12 -3.05 1.35
N LEU A 292 13.89 -2.92 1.85
CA LEU A 292 12.71 -2.67 1.00
C LEU A 292 12.76 -1.32 0.29
N HIS A 293 13.63 -0.39 0.72
CA HIS A 293 13.83 0.88 0.01
C HIS A 293 14.26 0.66 -1.45
N ARG A 294 14.91 -0.48 -1.76
CA ARG A 294 15.34 -0.84 -3.12
C ARG A 294 14.17 -1.04 -4.08
N GLN A 295 12.97 -1.32 -3.57
CA GLN A 295 11.79 -1.47 -4.42
C GLN A 295 11.33 -0.12 -5.01
N LEU A 296 11.74 1.02 -4.43
CA LEU A 296 11.45 2.39 -4.92
C LEU A 296 12.23 2.72 -6.20
N GLY A 297 11.85 2.04 -7.28
CA GLY A 297 12.54 2.00 -8.56
C GLY A 297 12.23 0.72 -9.35
N SER A 298 11.44 -0.21 -8.79
CA SER A 298 10.85 -1.31 -9.56
C SER A 298 9.92 -0.73 -10.63
N SER A 299 9.66 -1.49 -11.70
CA SER A 299 8.73 -1.09 -12.77
C SER A 299 7.35 -0.70 -12.23
N SER A 300 6.94 -1.26 -11.10
CA SER A 300 5.66 -0.95 -10.47
C SER A 300 5.59 0.42 -9.79
N ILE A 301 6.70 0.95 -9.31
CA ILE A 301 6.76 2.24 -8.57
C ILE A 301 7.92 3.13 -9.02
N ALA A 302 8.32 3.00 -10.28
CA ALA A 302 9.50 3.66 -10.85
C ALA A 302 9.45 5.19 -10.75
N THR A 303 8.26 5.78 -10.78
CA THR A 303 8.07 7.23 -10.66
C THR A 303 8.56 7.79 -9.32
N LEU A 304 8.68 6.95 -8.30
CA LEU A 304 9.05 7.38 -6.95
C LEU A 304 10.55 7.54 -6.74
N GLU A 305 11.41 6.96 -7.57
CA GLU A 305 12.87 7.11 -7.44
C GLU A 305 13.30 8.58 -7.58
N GLY A 306 12.60 9.36 -8.42
CA GLY A 306 12.81 10.80 -8.54
C GLY A 306 12.39 11.61 -7.31
N LEU A 307 11.46 11.08 -6.50
CA LEU A 307 10.94 11.73 -5.31
C LEU A 307 11.73 11.33 -4.05
N LEU A 308 12.10 10.06 -3.90
CA LEU A 308 12.85 9.53 -2.76
C LEU A 308 14.18 8.91 -3.23
N PRO A 309 15.20 9.75 -3.52
CA PRO A 309 16.44 9.29 -4.13
C PRO A 309 17.26 8.45 -3.13
N ARG A 310 17.81 7.32 -3.62
CA ARG A 310 18.46 6.30 -2.79
C ARG A 310 19.70 6.79 -2.05
N ASP A 311 20.46 7.72 -2.64
CA ASP A 311 21.64 8.34 -2.01
C ASP A 311 21.27 9.19 -0.78
N ARG A 312 19.98 9.49 -0.57
CA ARG A 312 19.46 10.22 0.58
C ARG A 312 18.81 9.32 1.63
N PHE A 313 18.80 8.01 1.40
CA PHE A 313 18.29 7.05 2.36
C PHE A 313 19.27 6.83 3.52
N VAL A 314 18.78 6.94 4.75
CA VAL A 314 19.55 6.68 5.97
C VAL A 314 18.83 5.57 6.75
N PRO A 315 19.35 4.33 6.75
CA PRO A 315 18.68 3.21 7.39
C PRO A 315 18.62 3.42 8.92
N ARG A 316 17.51 3.02 9.51
CA ARG A 316 17.29 2.92 10.95
C ARG A 316 17.10 1.45 11.29
N THR A 317 17.97 0.95 12.16
CA THR A 317 17.82 -0.36 12.80
C THR A 317 16.90 -0.17 14.00
N GLY A 318 15.61 -0.43 13.80
CA GLY A 318 14.61 -0.48 14.86
C GLY A 318 14.56 -1.84 15.56
#